data_AF-A0A1E3IJE1-F1
#
_entry.id   AF-A0A1E3IJE1-F1
#
_cell.length_a   1.000
_cell.length_b   1.000
_cell.length_c   1.000
_cell.angle_alpha   90.00
_cell.angle_beta   90.00
_cell.angle_gamma   90.00
#
_symmetry.space_group_name_H-M   'P 1'
#
loop_
_entity.id
_entity.type
_entity.pdbx_description
1 polymer ?
#
loop_
_entity_poly.entity_id
_entity_poly.type
_entity_poly.pdbx_seq_one_letter_code
_entity_poly.pdbx_strand_id
1 'polypeptide(L)'
;MMTVDASKANHHFFDGNSQHTLPSATAGTGAPLTAIPYELSKGFQHLVDKPKENQETIKKKIAKLQDGLPQLGSYDLRQAKADIVYLNTILDDEPDIAQILAGATWSANYP
;
A
#
# COMPACT_ATOMS: atom_id res chain seq x y z
N MET A 1 -23.96 47.34 -22.15
CA MET A 1 -23.15 46.17 -21.76
C MET A 1 -23.87 44.94 -22.29
N MET A 2 -23.57 44.51 -23.52
CA MET A 2 -22.60 43.45 -23.86
C MET A 2 -22.89 42.11 -23.17
N THR A 3 -23.65 41.29 -23.91
CA THR A 3 -23.50 39.84 -24.18
C THR A 3 -22.39 39.08 -23.47
N VAL A 4 -22.67 37.86 -23.00
CA VAL A 4 -22.18 36.60 -23.61
C VAL A 4 -22.92 35.37 -23.06
N ASP A 5 -23.32 34.53 -24.02
CA ASP A 5 -23.58 33.10 -23.93
C ASP A 5 -22.39 32.31 -23.35
N ALA A 6 -22.63 31.14 -22.73
CA ALA A 6 -21.88 29.91 -23.02
C ALA A 6 -22.02 28.83 -21.92
N SER A 7 -22.63 27.73 -22.32
CA SER A 7 -22.01 26.39 -22.34
C SER A 7 -21.63 25.67 -21.04
N LYS A 8 -22.27 24.49 -20.89
CA LYS A 8 -21.68 23.18 -20.52
C LYS A 8 -20.71 23.09 -19.33
N ALA A 9 -21.11 22.33 -18.32
CA ALA A 9 -20.37 21.19 -17.76
C ALA A 9 -21.29 20.48 -16.74
N ASN A 10 -22.01 19.43 -17.14
CA ASN A 10 -21.63 18.04 -16.85
C ASN A 10 -20.76 17.81 -15.59
N HIS A 11 -21.37 17.07 -14.66
CA HIS A 11 -20.77 16.11 -13.73
C HIS A 11 -20.16 16.55 -12.39
N HIS A 12 -20.54 15.73 -11.39
CA HIS A 12 -19.90 15.43 -10.09
C HIS A 12 -20.45 16.21 -8.88
N PHE A 13 -21.42 15.65 -8.16
CA PHE A 13 -21.29 14.60 -7.13
C PHE A 13 -20.41 14.99 -5.94
N PHE A 14 -21.05 14.92 -4.76
CA PHE A 14 -20.53 14.97 -3.39
C PHE A 14 -20.36 16.36 -2.76
N ASP A 15 -21.51 16.86 -2.28
CA ASP A 15 -21.63 17.56 -1.01
C ASP A 15 -21.02 16.70 0.11
N GLY A 16 -20.02 17.24 0.82
CA GLY A 16 -19.32 16.55 1.89
C GLY A 16 -18.41 17.52 2.62
N ASN A 17 -18.96 18.31 3.53
CA ASN A 17 -18.17 19.06 4.49
C ASN A 17 -17.33 18.07 5.31
N SER A 18 -16.03 18.33 5.42
CA SER A 18 -15.16 17.70 6.42
C SER A 18 -13.96 18.61 6.63
N GLN A 19 -14.12 19.61 7.51
CA GLN A 19 -12.96 20.19 8.16
C GLN A 19 -12.33 19.11 9.04
N HIS A 20 -11.27 18.48 8.55
CA HIS A 20 -10.25 17.84 9.37
C HIS A 20 -8.91 18.45 8.97
N THR A 21 -8.53 19.48 9.72
CA THR A 21 -7.17 20.03 9.69
C THR A 21 -6.23 18.98 10.27
N LEU A 22 -5.46 18.31 9.42
CA LEU A 22 -4.27 17.61 9.86
C LEU A 22 -3.10 18.63 9.96
N PRO A 23 -2.28 18.58 11.02
CA PRO A 23 -1.14 19.48 11.16
C PRO A 23 -0.11 19.23 10.07
N SER A 24 0.50 20.32 9.61
CA SER A 24 1.54 20.35 8.58
C SER A 24 2.70 19.39 8.91
N ALA A 25 2.78 18.27 8.19
CA ALA A 25 3.98 17.44 8.17
C ALA A 25 5.05 18.17 7.34
N THR A 26 5.98 18.83 8.03
CA THR A 26 7.11 19.52 7.41
C THR A 26 8.15 18.52 6.94
N ALA A 27 8.28 18.43 5.60
CA ALA A 27 9.44 18.06 4.78
C ALA A 27 10.44 17.01 5.29
N GLY A 28 10.46 15.84 4.65
CA GLY A 28 11.50 14.84 4.87
C GLY A 28 11.57 13.65 3.91
N THR A 29 10.54 13.33 3.15
CA THR A 29 10.62 12.35 2.04
C THR A 29 9.44 12.61 1.11
N GLY A 30 9.72 13.03 -0.12
CA GLY A 30 8.72 13.36 -1.14
C GLY A 30 8.00 12.14 -1.70
N ALA A 31 7.46 11.26 -0.85
CA ALA A 31 6.43 10.34 -1.31
C ALA A 31 5.17 11.20 -1.54
N PRO A 32 4.68 11.30 -2.79
CA PRO A 32 3.45 12.04 -3.04
C PRO A 32 2.35 11.48 -2.13
N LEU A 33 1.47 12.34 -1.60
CA LEU A 33 0.21 11.89 -0.99
C LEU A 33 -0.70 11.13 -2.00
N THR A 34 -0.25 11.02 -3.26
CA THR A 34 -0.81 10.21 -4.35
C THR A 34 -0.08 8.88 -4.56
N ALA A 35 0.85 8.49 -3.68
CA ALA A 35 1.52 7.20 -3.77
C ALA A 35 0.47 6.10 -3.67
N ILE A 36 0.38 5.28 -4.73
CA ILE A 36 -0.53 4.14 -4.78
C ILE A 36 -0.17 3.22 -3.60
N PRO A 37 -1.13 2.86 -2.72
CA PRO A 37 -0.86 1.97 -1.60
C PRO A 37 -0.30 0.64 -2.12
N TYR A 38 0.57 0.01 -1.34
CA TYR A 38 1.14 -1.26 -1.73
C TYR A 38 0.03 -2.32 -1.78
N GLU A 39 -0.08 -2.97 -2.94
CA GLU A 39 -1.04 -4.06 -3.12
C GLU A 39 -0.38 -5.38 -2.71
N LEU A 40 -0.80 -5.89 -1.55
CA LEU A 40 -0.41 -7.21 -1.07
C LEU A 40 -0.93 -8.28 -2.03
N SER A 41 -0.10 -9.28 -2.33
CA SER A 41 -0.51 -10.38 -3.19
C SER A 41 -1.82 -11.03 -2.71
N LYS A 42 -2.74 -11.29 -3.63
CA LYS A 42 -4.10 -11.83 -3.36
C LYS A 42 -4.11 -13.06 -2.45
N GLY A 43 -3.08 -13.89 -2.54
CA GLY A 43 -2.92 -15.09 -1.70
C GLY A 43 -2.71 -14.81 -0.21
N PHE A 44 -2.51 -13.56 0.20
CA PHE A 44 -2.25 -13.18 1.59
C PHE A 44 -3.28 -12.19 2.18
N GLN A 45 -4.10 -11.55 1.34
CA GLN A 45 -5.08 -10.55 1.79
C GLN A 45 -6.02 -11.10 2.88
N HIS A 46 -6.58 -12.28 2.68
CA HIS A 46 -7.45 -12.94 3.68
C HIS A 46 -6.74 -13.36 4.97
N LEU A 47 -5.40 -13.48 4.95
CA LEU A 47 -4.63 -13.87 6.13
C LEU A 47 -4.44 -12.68 7.07
N VAL A 48 -4.26 -11.48 6.51
CA VAL A 48 -3.99 -10.25 7.25
C VAL A 48 -5.25 -9.61 7.85
N ASP A 49 -6.44 -10.03 7.43
CA ASP A 49 -7.70 -9.63 8.08
C ASP A 49 -7.80 -10.14 9.53
N LYS A 50 -7.22 -11.31 9.80
CA LYS A 50 -7.22 -11.97 11.10
C LYS A 50 -5.83 -12.53 11.41
N PRO A 51 -4.84 -11.66 11.65
CA PRO A 51 -3.43 -12.08 11.70
C PRO A 51 -3.14 -12.98 12.90
N LYS A 52 -3.83 -12.77 14.03
CA LYS A 52 -3.71 -13.60 15.23
C LYS A 52 -4.24 -15.03 15.03
N GLU A 53 -5.35 -15.18 14.30
CA GLU A 53 -5.91 -16.50 13.96
C GLU A 53 -5.06 -17.22 12.89
N ASN A 54 -4.43 -16.45 11.99
CA ASN A 54 -3.68 -16.97 10.85
C ASN A 54 -2.16 -16.99 11.04
N GLN A 55 -1.65 -16.71 12.25
CA GLN A 55 -0.24 -16.46 12.53
C GLN A 55 0.69 -17.57 11.99
N GLU A 56 0.34 -18.82 12.27
CA GLU A 56 1.12 -19.99 11.84
C GLU A 56 1.07 -20.19 10.31
N THR A 57 -0.06 -19.86 9.69
CA THR A 57 -0.21 -19.90 8.23
C THR A 57 0.64 -18.81 7.58
N ILE A 58 0.63 -17.60 8.13
CA ILE A 58 1.44 -16.48 7.65
C ILE A 58 2.92 -16.83 7.73
N LYS A 59 3.42 -17.32 8.87
CA LYS A 59 4.82 -17.77 9.02
C LYS A 59 5.21 -18.83 7.98
N LYS A 60 4.36 -19.84 7.77
CA LYS A 60 4.60 -20.89 6.75
C LYS A 60 4.66 -20.32 5.34
N LYS A 61 3.80 -19.35 5.02
CA LYS A 61 3.79 -18.68 3.72
C LYS A 61 5.03 -17.81 3.51
N ILE A 62 5.47 -17.10 4.55
CA ILE A 62 6.74 -16.33 4.53
C ILE A 62 7.92 -17.26 4.26
N ALA A 63 8.05 -18.36 5.00
CA ALA A 63 9.12 -19.33 4.79
C ALA A 63 9.13 -19.87 3.35
N LYS A 64 7.95 -20.23 2.82
CA LYS A 64 7.82 -20.67 1.42
C LYS A 64 8.20 -19.59 0.40
N LEU A 65 7.87 -18.32 0.65
CA LEU A 65 8.29 -17.22 -0.20
C LEU A 65 9.81 -17.06 -0.16
N GLN A 66 10.42 -17.09 1.04
CA GLN A 66 11.86 -16.98 1.25
C GLN A 66 12.64 -18.07 0.51
N ASP A 67 12.19 -19.33 0.63
CA ASP A 67 12.77 -20.47 -0.09
C ASP A 67 12.65 -20.34 -1.62
N GLY A 68 11.59 -19.68 -2.09
CA GLY A 68 11.32 -19.46 -3.50
C GLY A 68 12.08 -18.29 -4.13
N LEU A 69 12.56 -17.32 -3.34
CA LEU A 69 13.16 -16.07 -3.86
C LEU A 69 14.26 -16.28 -4.92
N PRO A 70 15.20 -17.24 -4.79
CA PRO A 70 16.28 -17.40 -5.77
C PRO A 70 15.80 -17.78 -7.18
N GLN A 71 14.57 -18.27 -7.30
CA GLN A 71 13.99 -18.77 -8.55
C GLN A 71 13.05 -17.75 -9.22
N LEU A 72 12.78 -16.62 -8.55
CA LEU A 72 11.84 -15.61 -9.04
C LEU A 72 12.50 -14.62 -10.02
N GLY A 73 11.76 -14.22 -11.05
CA GLY A 73 12.16 -13.12 -11.93
C GLY A 73 12.10 -11.77 -11.22
N SER A 74 12.70 -10.72 -11.81
CA SER A 74 12.88 -9.42 -11.14
C SER A 74 11.60 -8.79 -10.58
N TYR A 75 10.48 -8.90 -11.31
CA TYR A 75 9.18 -8.39 -10.85
C TYR A 75 8.61 -9.22 -9.69
N ASP A 76 8.59 -10.54 -9.82
CA ASP A 76 8.06 -11.43 -8.78
C ASP A 76 8.93 -11.41 -7.51
N LEU A 77 10.24 -11.28 -7.67
CA LEU A 77 11.19 -11.10 -6.58
C LEU A 77 10.92 -9.81 -5.82
N ARG A 78 10.62 -8.73 -6.54
CA ARG A 78 10.23 -7.44 -5.96
C ARG A 78 8.95 -7.57 -5.14
N GLN A 79 7.93 -8.26 -5.69
CA GLN A 79 6.64 -8.49 -5.01
C GLN A 79 6.84 -9.33 -3.76
N ALA A 80 7.54 -10.47 -3.90
CA ALA A 80 7.76 -11.39 -2.81
C ALA A 80 8.53 -10.73 -1.65
N LYS A 81 9.52 -9.88 -1.93
CA LYS A 81 10.24 -9.13 -0.89
C LYS A 81 9.32 -8.16 -0.14
N ALA A 82 8.51 -7.39 -0.86
CA ALA A 82 7.58 -6.44 -0.25
C ALA A 82 6.45 -7.15 0.51
N ASP A 83 5.93 -8.27 0.00
CA ASP A 83 4.97 -9.14 0.68
C ASP A 83 5.57 -9.71 1.98
N ILE A 84 6.82 -10.21 1.96
CA ILE A 84 7.50 -10.71 3.16
C ILE A 84 7.60 -9.61 4.22
N VAL A 85 7.99 -8.39 3.83
CA VAL A 85 8.06 -7.25 4.75
C VAL A 85 6.69 -6.94 5.33
N TYR A 86 5.66 -6.82 4.48
CA TYR A 86 4.29 -6.59 4.93
C TYR A 86 3.85 -7.64 5.95
N LEU A 87 4.03 -8.92 5.63
CA LEU A 87 3.56 -10.02 6.46
C LEU A 87 4.33 -10.13 7.78
N ASN A 88 5.64 -9.88 7.79
CA ASN A 88 6.41 -9.83 9.04
C ASN A 88 5.96 -8.68 9.94
N THR A 89 5.74 -7.49 9.38
CA THR A 89 5.25 -6.34 10.16
C THR A 89 3.87 -6.60 10.77
N ILE A 90 3.00 -7.32 10.05
CA ILE A 90 1.71 -7.77 10.58
C ILE A 90 1.89 -8.79 11.73
N LEU A 91 2.89 -9.67 11.64
CA LEU A 91 3.21 -10.62 12.72
C LEU A 91 3.78 -9.92 13.97
N ASP A 92 4.45 -8.78 13.79
CA ASP A 92 5.00 -7.95 14.86
C ASP A 92 3.95 -7.05 15.54
N ASP A 93 2.66 -7.17 15.16
CA ASP A 93 1.53 -6.36 15.65
C ASP A 93 1.68 -4.86 15.31
N GLU A 94 2.36 -4.54 14.20
CA GLU A 94 2.57 -3.16 13.70
C GLU A 94 1.84 -2.87 12.36
N PRO A 95 0.53 -3.13 12.21
CA PRO A 95 -0.18 -3.00 10.93
C PRO A 95 -0.13 -1.59 10.34
N ASP A 96 0.00 -0.56 11.17
CA ASP A 96 -0.01 0.85 10.78
C ASP A 96 1.19 1.23 9.90
N ILE A 97 2.33 0.55 10.06
CA ILE A 97 3.55 0.81 9.28
C ILE A 97 3.78 -0.21 8.16
N ALA A 98 3.02 -1.31 8.14
CA ALA A 98 3.20 -2.41 7.17
C ALA A 98 3.10 -1.93 5.71
N GLN A 99 2.11 -1.07 5.43
CA GLN A 99 1.93 -0.45 4.10
C GLN A 99 3.13 0.42 3.69
N ILE A 100 3.66 1.21 4.62
CA ILE A 100 4.77 2.12 4.37
C ILE A 100 6.05 1.32 4.08
N LEU A 101 6.34 0.32 4.91
CA LEU A 101 7.54 -0.51 4.78
C LEU A 101 7.50 -1.38 3.52
N ALA A 102 6.35 -1.99 3.22
CA ALA A 102 6.18 -2.78 2.01
C ALA A 102 6.26 -1.91 0.74
N GLY A 103 5.60 -0.74 0.74
CA GLY A 103 5.66 0.21 -0.37
C GLY A 103 7.05 0.77 -0.62
N ALA A 104 7.80 1.07 0.46
CA ALA A 104 9.20 1.47 0.36
C ALA A 104 10.08 0.33 -0.17
N THR A 105 9.88 -0.89 0.31
CA THR A 105 10.60 -2.09 -0.17
C THR A 105 10.32 -2.35 -1.64
N TRP A 106 9.05 -2.25 -2.05
CA TRP A 106 8.66 -2.33 -3.45
C TRP A 106 9.38 -1.25 -4.25
N SER A 107 9.29 0.02 -3.86
CA SER A 107 9.88 1.15 -4.59
C SER A 107 11.41 1.07 -4.69
N ALA A 108 12.10 0.67 -3.63
CA ALA A 108 13.56 0.61 -3.57
C ALA A 108 14.18 -0.47 -4.48
N ASN A 109 13.42 -1.50 -4.84
CA ASN A 109 13.89 -2.60 -5.69
C ASN A 109 13.73 -2.30 -7.20
N TYR A 110 13.53 -1.04 -7.60
CA TYR A 110 13.58 -0.59 -9.00
C TYR A 110 13.88 0.93 -9.09
N PRO A 111 15.02 1.37 -9.67
CA PRO A 111 15.24 2.75 -10.07
C PRO A 111 14.48 3.15 -11.34
#